data_AF-K9Q1K0-F1
#
_entry.id   AF-K9Q1K0-F1
#
_cell.length_a   1.000
_cell.length_b   1.000
_cell.length_c   1.000
_cell.angle_alpha   90.00
_cell.angle_beta   90.00
_cell.angle_gamma   90.00
#
_symmetry.space_group_name_H-M   'P 1'
#
loop_
_entity.id
_entity.type
_entity.pdbx_description
1 polymer ?
#
loop_
_entity_poly.entity_id
_entity_poly.type
_entity_poly.pdbx_seq_one_letter_code
_entity_poly.pdbx_strand_id
1 'polypeptide(L)'
;MVIPLHLNQPVDIQLEKPLFIASDAPLQQAIALMTGKEKGSPQSCLVVQEDSKTIGILTERDLVRLSLSQKSISETIVREIMTSPVITITTKDFSDIFAVYSLMRRHRIRHLPVINTDDSVSGLMTLSMLRQALHLSYFLRFREVREVMSTKVITAFPTTPLIDVAQLMACHRISCVVIVDETATSEIPVGIITERDIVQLQGLGGDLATLTTRFAMSCPVISLHPENSLTSAQEIMQRYRVRRIVAVNEHGELEGVVTETNVSQILDPLELFGMLEILQHRVQQLVKDRDRLLPSENRHLQEALDNKEFRLHYQPQFHGKSRTIVGAEVLVRWYSKNRGIVSPAEFIPLAEMTGFIVTLGEWILKDVCQQARRWQDAGYAPIKFSVNVSSHQLKNPQFSKHLEQILAESKLDPQWLTIELTESSLVENVDMTLTQFQSLKELGVDIAIDDFGTGYASLGYLQHFPFDILKIDRCFVENIHINPKNAAITSAIIQMAEQLNFSVVAEGVERQEEFEFLGDRHCEIFQGYFFSPPLSAEDFEQHLIFKSEE
;
A
#
# COMPACT_ATOMS: atom_id res chain seq x y z
N MET A 1 10.25 -10.08 6.51
CA MET A 1 9.79 -9.08 7.49
C MET A 1 8.47 -9.58 8.10
N VAL A 2 8.52 -10.18 9.29
CA VAL A 2 7.31 -10.61 10.01
C VAL A 2 6.79 -9.37 10.71
N ILE A 3 5.61 -8.86 10.34
CA ILE A 3 4.96 -7.78 11.09
C ILE A 3 4.32 -8.45 12.31
N PRO A 4 4.80 -8.20 13.55
CA PRO A 4 4.09 -8.67 14.72
C PRO A 4 2.85 -7.78 14.89
N LEU A 5 1.70 -8.30 14.49
CA LEU A 5 0.41 -7.71 14.86
C LEU A 5 0.19 -7.98 16.36
N HIS A 6 0.73 -7.10 17.18
CA HIS A 6 0.52 -7.09 18.62
C HIS A 6 -0.94 -6.67 18.94
N LEU A 7 -1.85 -7.65 18.88
CA LEU A 7 -3.29 -7.47 19.18
C LEU A 7 -3.62 -7.21 20.66
N ASN A 8 -2.61 -7.21 21.55
CA ASN A 8 -2.78 -6.97 22.99
C ASN A 8 -2.32 -5.57 23.45
N GLN A 9 -2.07 -4.63 22.53
CA GLN A 9 -1.87 -3.24 22.93
C GLN A 9 -3.23 -2.58 23.21
N PRO A 10 -3.39 -1.84 24.32
CA PRO A 10 -4.62 -1.09 24.57
C PRO A 10 -4.78 -0.06 23.45
N VAL A 11 -5.80 -0.23 22.61
CA VAL A 11 -6.12 0.78 21.60
C VAL A 11 -6.79 1.94 22.32
N ASP A 12 -6.18 3.11 22.27
CA ASP A 12 -6.70 4.33 22.87
C ASP A 12 -7.90 4.84 22.05
N ILE A 13 -9.10 4.40 22.42
CA ILE A 13 -10.35 4.81 21.75
C ILE A 13 -10.90 6.04 22.45
N GLN A 14 -10.81 7.20 21.79
CA GLN A 14 -11.40 8.44 22.27
C GLN A 14 -12.93 8.38 22.21
N LEU A 15 -13.61 8.31 23.36
CA LEU A 15 -15.08 8.23 23.46
C LEU A 15 -15.80 9.49 22.94
N GLU A 16 -16.98 9.32 22.35
CA GLU A 16 -17.83 10.44 21.96
C GLU A 16 -18.45 11.09 23.21
N LYS A 17 -18.56 12.43 23.21
CA LYS A 17 -19.22 13.15 24.30
C LYS A 17 -20.74 12.93 24.21
N PRO A 18 -21.38 12.31 25.21
CA PRO A 18 -22.82 12.07 25.20
C PRO A 18 -23.58 13.39 25.33
N LEU A 19 -24.68 13.51 24.59
CA LEU A 19 -25.70 14.53 24.85
C LEU A 19 -26.79 13.93 25.75
N PHE A 20 -27.15 14.69 26.77
CA PHE A 20 -28.14 14.28 27.76
C PHE A 20 -29.47 15.01 27.55
N ILE A 21 -30.55 14.31 27.85
CA ILE A 21 -31.91 14.87 27.88
C ILE A 21 -32.67 14.31 29.09
N ALA A 22 -33.50 15.13 29.72
CA ALA A 22 -34.34 14.70 30.82
C ALA A 22 -35.48 13.78 30.33
N SER A 23 -35.89 12.82 31.16
CA SER A 23 -36.94 11.85 30.80
C SER A 23 -38.32 12.50 30.56
N ASP A 24 -38.61 13.59 31.27
CA ASP A 24 -39.82 14.40 31.19
C ASP A 24 -39.76 15.49 30.11
N ALA A 25 -38.64 15.62 29.40
CA ALA A 25 -38.49 16.63 28.37
C ALA A 25 -39.47 16.40 27.20
N PRO A 26 -39.97 17.48 26.57
CA PRO A 26 -40.77 17.38 25.36
C PRO A 26 -39.97 16.78 24.20
N LEU A 27 -40.60 15.92 23.39
CA LEU A 27 -39.94 15.30 22.24
C LEU A 27 -39.40 16.31 21.23
N GLN A 28 -40.06 17.46 21.08
CA GLN A 28 -39.62 18.53 20.18
C GLN A 28 -38.20 19.04 20.52
N GLN A 29 -37.86 19.09 21.82
CA GLN A 29 -36.53 19.42 22.28
C GLN A 29 -35.51 18.33 21.88
N ALA A 30 -35.89 17.06 21.99
CA ALA A 30 -35.05 15.94 21.57
C ALA A 30 -34.74 15.98 20.05
N ILE A 31 -35.75 16.26 19.23
CA ILE A 31 -35.61 16.38 17.77
C ILE A 31 -34.69 17.56 17.42
N ALA A 32 -34.81 18.70 18.11
CA ALA A 32 -33.94 19.86 17.90
C ALA A 32 -32.47 19.55 18.21
N LEU A 33 -32.20 18.81 19.29
CA LEU A 33 -30.85 18.36 19.64
C LEU A 33 -30.28 17.36 18.62
N MET A 34 -31.08 16.38 18.18
CA MET A 34 -30.64 15.38 17.20
C MET A 34 -30.40 15.97 15.81
N THR A 35 -31.20 16.96 15.40
CA THR A 35 -31.04 17.67 14.12
C THR A 35 -29.92 18.71 14.13
N GLY A 36 -29.31 18.98 15.29
CA GLY A 36 -28.15 19.87 15.41
C GLY A 36 -28.46 21.36 15.42
N LYS A 37 -29.74 21.76 15.55
CA LYS A 37 -30.18 23.17 15.55
C LYS A 37 -29.60 24.00 16.71
N GLU A 38 -29.21 23.38 17.82
CA GLU A 38 -28.72 24.09 19.02
C GLU A 38 -27.19 23.98 19.28
N LYS A 39 -26.48 23.00 18.71
CA LYS A 39 -25.06 22.70 19.08
C LYS A 39 -24.11 22.36 17.92
N GLY A 40 -24.48 22.64 16.67
CA GLY A 40 -23.53 22.67 15.54
C GLY A 40 -23.12 21.33 14.94
N SER A 41 -23.49 20.18 15.55
CA SER A 41 -23.42 18.87 14.89
C SER A 41 -24.66 18.01 15.19
N PRO A 42 -25.31 17.44 14.16
CA PRO A 42 -26.43 16.52 14.35
C PRO A 42 -25.97 15.19 14.98
N GLN A 43 -26.71 14.72 15.98
CA GLN A 43 -26.39 13.50 16.72
C GLN A 43 -27.42 12.38 16.48
N SER A 44 -26.90 11.16 16.35
CA SER A 44 -27.70 9.96 16.04
C SER A 44 -28.39 9.33 17.26
N CYS A 45 -28.03 9.74 18.48
CA CYS A 45 -28.68 9.32 19.72
C CYS A 45 -28.60 10.38 20.82
N LEU A 46 -29.48 10.29 21.81
CA LEU A 46 -29.45 11.03 23.07
C LEU A 46 -29.51 10.07 24.26
N VAL A 47 -28.73 10.36 25.30
CA VAL A 47 -28.74 9.62 26.56
C VAL A 47 -29.82 10.22 27.47
N VAL A 48 -30.77 9.41 27.92
CA VAL A 48 -31.90 9.87 28.73
C VAL A 48 -31.59 9.70 30.22
N GLN A 49 -31.76 10.78 30.99
CA GLN A 49 -31.48 10.82 32.42
C GLN A 49 -32.70 11.20 33.26
N GLU A 50 -32.77 10.65 34.47
CA GLU A 50 -33.69 11.01 35.55
C GLU A 50 -32.86 11.02 36.85
N ASP A 51 -32.92 12.12 37.61
CA ASP A 51 -32.10 12.33 38.83
C ASP A 51 -30.59 12.05 38.63
N SER A 52 -30.03 12.48 37.51
CA SER A 52 -28.63 12.23 37.10
C SER A 52 -28.25 10.76 36.86
N LYS A 53 -29.22 9.84 36.87
CA LYS A 53 -29.04 8.43 36.49
C LYS A 53 -29.48 8.19 35.06
N THR A 54 -28.72 7.36 34.35
CA THR A 54 -29.07 6.98 32.97
C THR A 54 -30.15 5.91 32.98
N ILE A 55 -31.31 6.21 32.39
CA ILE A 55 -32.47 5.31 32.38
C ILE A 55 -32.79 4.75 30.99
N GLY A 56 -32.28 5.37 29.93
CA GLY A 56 -32.62 5.01 28.56
C GLY A 56 -31.76 5.69 27.51
N ILE A 57 -31.99 5.32 26.25
CA ILE A 57 -31.38 5.95 25.08
C ILE A 57 -32.45 6.20 24.02
N LEU A 58 -32.40 7.37 23.38
CA LEU A 58 -33.28 7.73 22.28
C LEU A 58 -32.47 7.76 20.97
N THR A 59 -32.97 7.11 19.92
CA THR A 59 -32.30 7.03 18.61
C THR A 59 -33.22 7.49 17.46
N GLU A 60 -32.66 7.73 16.26
CA GLU A 60 -33.42 8.15 15.08
C GLU A 60 -34.57 7.18 14.75
N ARG A 61 -34.35 5.88 14.96
CA ARG A 61 -35.35 4.83 14.73
C ARG A 61 -36.55 4.94 15.67
N ASP A 62 -36.33 5.39 16.90
CA ASP A 62 -37.40 5.58 17.88
C ASP A 62 -38.34 6.72 17.45
N LEU A 63 -37.77 7.79 16.85
CA LEU A 63 -38.53 8.90 16.26
C LEU A 63 -39.33 8.48 15.02
N VAL A 64 -38.74 7.68 14.12
CA VAL A 64 -39.44 7.19 12.93
C VAL A 64 -40.66 6.34 13.33
N ARG A 65 -40.57 5.53 14.38
CA ARG A 65 -41.72 4.73 14.88
C ARG A 65 -42.89 5.59 15.35
N LEU A 66 -42.65 6.75 15.94
CA LEU A 66 -43.72 7.66 16.39
C LEU A 66 -44.49 8.29 15.26
N SER A 67 -43.84 8.50 14.13
CA SER A 67 -44.45 9.04 12.92
C SER A 67 -45.65 8.20 12.45
N LEU A 68 -45.75 6.96 12.94
CA LEU A 68 -46.83 6.02 12.65
C LEU A 68 -47.92 5.99 13.74
N SER A 69 -47.66 6.62 14.88
CA SER A 69 -48.66 6.81 15.92
C SER A 69 -49.39 8.13 15.67
N GLN A 70 -50.72 8.17 15.81
CA GLN A 70 -51.52 9.40 15.68
C GLN A 70 -51.26 10.43 16.81
N LYS A 71 -50.22 10.24 17.63
CA LYS A 71 -49.86 11.13 18.71
C LYS A 71 -49.13 12.36 18.15
N SER A 72 -49.53 13.55 18.61
CA SER A 72 -48.83 14.78 18.24
C SER A 72 -47.42 14.80 18.87
N ILE A 73 -46.43 15.20 18.07
CA ILE A 73 -45.03 15.44 18.52
C ILE A 73 -45.00 16.45 19.67
N SER A 74 -45.95 17.39 19.71
CA SER A 74 -46.05 18.43 20.74
C SER A 74 -46.52 17.93 22.11
N GLU A 75 -47.17 16.76 22.18
CA GLU A 75 -47.77 16.22 23.41
C GLU A 75 -47.02 15.02 23.98
N THR A 76 -45.98 14.54 23.28
CA THR A 76 -45.25 13.33 23.66
C THR A 76 -43.95 13.68 24.40
N ILE A 77 -43.67 12.96 25.49
CA ILE A 77 -42.42 13.09 26.27
C ILE A 77 -41.41 12.01 25.89
N VAL A 78 -40.12 12.28 26.11
CA VAL A 78 -39.02 11.36 25.76
C VAL A 78 -39.17 9.96 26.40
N ARG A 79 -39.64 9.90 27.66
CA ARG A 79 -39.83 8.64 28.41
C ARG A 79 -40.73 7.63 27.70
N GLU A 80 -41.71 8.08 26.92
CA GLU A 80 -42.68 7.19 26.26
C GLU A 80 -42.09 6.39 25.08
N ILE A 81 -40.92 6.79 24.60
CA ILE A 81 -40.39 6.37 23.29
C ILE A 81 -38.99 5.78 23.41
N MET A 82 -38.22 6.24 24.40
CA MET A 82 -36.86 5.80 24.61
C MET A 82 -36.74 4.27 24.73
N THR A 83 -35.61 3.74 24.28
CA THR A 83 -35.25 2.35 24.57
C THR A 83 -34.79 2.25 26.03
N SER A 84 -35.46 1.41 26.82
CA SER A 84 -35.17 1.17 28.24
C SER A 84 -35.41 -0.32 28.59
N PRO A 85 -34.57 -0.95 29.45
CA PRO A 85 -33.37 -0.39 30.08
C PRO A 85 -32.21 -0.20 29.09
N VAL A 86 -31.35 0.79 29.35
CA VAL A 86 -30.14 1.00 28.55
C VAL A 86 -29.07 -0.04 28.91
N ILE A 87 -28.38 -0.57 27.91
CA ILE A 87 -27.22 -1.44 28.12
C ILE A 87 -25.99 -0.56 28.28
N THR A 88 -25.21 -0.76 29.33
CA THR A 88 -24.00 0.01 29.63
C THR A 88 -22.81 -0.91 29.86
N ILE A 89 -21.59 -0.35 29.83
CA ILE A 89 -20.34 -1.05 30.19
C ILE A 89 -19.52 -0.19 31.14
N THR A 90 -18.82 -0.81 32.10
CA THR A 90 -17.95 -0.08 33.01
C THR A 90 -16.60 0.23 32.38
N THR A 91 -15.93 1.31 32.81
CA THR A 91 -14.57 1.65 32.36
C THR A 91 -13.52 0.57 32.66
N LYS A 92 -13.77 -0.33 33.62
CA LYS A 92 -12.88 -1.47 33.92
C LYS A 92 -13.03 -2.62 32.91
N ASP A 93 -14.26 -2.89 32.48
CA ASP A 93 -14.58 -3.96 31.51
C ASP A 93 -14.30 -3.54 30.05
N PHE A 94 -13.94 -2.26 29.85
CA PHE A 94 -13.63 -1.65 28.56
C PHE A 94 -12.29 -2.10 27.94
N SER A 95 -11.47 -2.87 28.66
CA SER A 95 -10.11 -3.23 28.22
C SER A 95 -10.08 -4.23 27.04
N ASP A 96 -11.14 -5.01 26.85
CA ASP A 96 -11.25 -5.96 25.74
C ASP A 96 -12.23 -5.45 24.67
N ILE A 97 -11.69 -4.81 23.64
CA ILE A 97 -12.42 -4.28 22.49
C ILE A 97 -13.26 -5.36 21.78
N PHE A 98 -12.80 -6.61 21.76
CA PHE A 98 -13.55 -7.72 21.13
C PHE A 98 -14.76 -8.12 21.98
N ALA A 99 -14.63 -8.13 23.31
CA ALA A 99 -15.75 -8.34 24.21
C ALA A 99 -16.81 -7.24 24.06
N VAL A 100 -16.40 -5.97 23.97
CA VAL A 100 -17.32 -4.85 23.74
C VAL A 100 -18.04 -4.96 22.39
N TYR A 101 -17.29 -5.28 21.33
CA TYR A 101 -17.85 -5.50 20.00
C TYR A 101 -18.87 -6.64 19.98
N SER A 102 -18.56 -7.77 20.63
CA SER A 102 -19.44 -8.93 20.76
C SER A 102 -20.73 -8.60 21.53
N LEU A 103 -20.63 -7.84 22.62
CA LEU A 103 -21.77 -7.36 23.40
C LEU A 103 -22.71 -6.51 22.55
N MET A 104 -22.18 -5.50 21.85
CA MET A 104 -22.98 -4.61 21.00
C MET A 104 -23.70 -5.38 19.90
N ARG A 105 -23.03 -6.36 19.28
CA ARG A 105 -23.61 -7.23 18.25
C ARG A 105 -24.69 -8.15 18.80
N ARG A 106 -24.45 -8.83 19.92
CA ARG A 106 -25.40 -9.74 20.57
C ARG A 106 -26.73 -9.04 20.89
N HIS A 107 -26.64 -7.80 21.36
CA HIS A 107 -27.81 -6.99 21.69
C HIS A 107 -28.33 -6.12 20.54
N ARG A 108 -27.69 -6.18 19.36
CA ARG A 108 -28.03 -5.39 18.16
C ARG A 108 -28.12 -3.89 18.41
N ILE A 109 -27.25 -3.37 19.27
CA ILE A 109 -27.13 -1.95 19.62
C ILE A 109 -25.97 -1.30 18.85
N ARG A 110 -26.10 -0.01 18.55
CA ARG A 110 -25.09 0.77 17.80
C ARG A 110 -24.36 1.79 18.67
N HIS A 111 -24.88 2.04 19.86
CA HIS A 111 -24.45 3.06 20.79
C HIS A 111 -24.44 2.40 22.17
N LEU A 112 -23.29 2.43 22.83
CA LEU A 112 -23.07 1.83 24.14
C LEU A 112 -22.50 2.90 25.08
N PRO A 113 -23.29 3.40 26.05
CA PRO A 113 -22.78 4.28 27.09
C PRO A 113 -21.75 3.57 27.97
N VAL A 114 -20.60 4.22 28.15
CA VAL A 114 -19.54 3.79 29.06
C VAL A 114 -19.70 4.54 30.37
N ILE A 115 -19.86 3.79 31.46
CA ILE A 115 -20.07 4.35 32.80
C ILE A 115 -18.83 4.19 33.68
N ASN A 116 -18.61 5.18 34.54
CA ASN A 116 -17.62 5.13 35.60
C ASN A 116 -18.14 4.30 36.78
N THR A 117 -17.29 4.07 37.78
CA THR A 117 -17.65 3.31 39.00
C THR A 117 -18.71 4.00 39.87
N ASP A 118 -19.03 5.26 39.60
CA ASP A 118 -20.05 6.08 40.27
C ASP A 118 -21.36 6.20 39.47
N ASP A 119 -21.57 5.32 38.47
CA ASP A 119 -22.70 5.34 37.52
C ASP A 119 -22.79 6.60 36.63
N SER A 120 -21.81 7.49 36.68
CA SER A 120 -21.73 8.63 35.75
C SER A 120 -21.31 8.16 34.36
N VAL A 121 -21.90 8.75 33.31
CA VAL A 121 -21.53 8.40 31.93
C VAL A 121 -20.24 9.12 31.56
N SER A 122 -19.17 8.34 31.38
CA SER A 122 -17.85 8.80 30.95
C SER A 122 -17.82 9.19 29.48
N GLY A 123 -18.53 8.43 28.65
CA GLY A 123 -18.58 8.66 27.21
C GLY A 123 -19.53 7.70 26.50
N LEU A 124 -19.69 7.91 25.20
CA LEU A 124 -20.46 7.03 24.33
C LEU A 124 -19.52 6.30 23.38
N MET A 125 -19.63 4.97 23.33
CA MET A 125 -18.96 4.15 22.33
C MET A 125 -19.91 3.82 21.20
N THR A 126 -19.48 4.08 19.97
CA THR A 126 -20.23 3.68 18.76
C THR A 126 -19.55 2.52 18.06
N LEU A 127 -20.34 1.72 17.35
CA LEU A 127 -19.81 0.65 16.50
C LEU A 127 -18.82 1.20 15.45
N SER A 128 -18.97 2.45 15.03
CA SER A 128 -18.06 3.12 14.10
C SER A 128 -16.66 3.33 14.67
N MET A 129 -16.59 3.69 15.95
CA MET A 129 -15.32 3.92 16.64
C MET A 129 -14.55 2.62 16.85
N LEU A 130 -15.24 1.55 17.24
CA LEU A 130 -14.66 0.21 17.37
C LEU A 130 -14.06 -0.26 16.04
N ARG A 131 -14.70 0.03 14.90
CA ARG A 131 -14.16 -0.30 13.58
C ARG A 131 -12.90 0.46 13.23
N GLN A 132 -12.88 1.77 13.49
CA GLN A 132 -11.73 2.62 13.19
C GLN A 132 -10.51 2.19 14.00
N ALA A 133 -10.73 1.79 15.25
CA ALA A 133 -9.70 1.28 16.16
C ALA A 133 -9.07 -0.04 15.69
N LEU A 134 -9.82 -0.92 15.01
CA LEU A 134 -9.35 -2.26 14.64
C LEU A 134 -8.56 -2.31 13.31
N HIS A 135 -8.43 -1.21 12.56
CA HIS A 135 -7.66 -1.13 11.30
C HIS A 135 -7.86 -2.30 10.31
N LEU A 136 -9.09 -2.82 10.23
CA LEU A 136 -9.43 -4.04 9.47
C LEU A 136 -9.49 -3.84 7.95
N SER A 137 -9.00 -2.71 7.43
CA SER A 137 -9.07 -2.34 6.01
C SER A 137 -8.34 -3.32 5.09
N TYR A 138 -7.32 -4.02 5.58
CA TYR A 138 -6.57 -5.02 4.79
C TYR A 138 -7.44 -6.21 4.35
N PHE A 139 -8.39 -6.64 5.18
CA PHE A 139 -9.24 -7.80 4.87
C PHE A 139 -10.30 -7.47 3.80
N LEU A 140 -10.73 -6.22 3.72
CA LEU A 140 -11.74 -5.76 2.76
C LEU A 140 -11.23 -5.73 1.32
N ARG A 141 -9.90 -5.76 1.13
CA ARG A 141 -9.27 -5.79 -0.20
C ARG A 141 -9.58 -7.08 -0.96
N PHE A 142 -9.83 -8.18 -0.25
CA PHE A 142 -9.98 -9.51 -0.84
C PHE A 142 -11.44 -9.97 -0.94
N ARG A 143 -12.41 -9.06 -0.73
CA ARG A 143 -13.83 -9.37 -0.73
C ARG A 143 -14.57 -8.40 -1.65
N GLU A 144 -15.57 -8.91 -2.34
CA GLU A 144 -16.38 -8.14 -3.27
C GLU A 144 -17.66 -7.63 -2.60
N VAL A 145 -18.21 -6.55 -3.16
CA VAL A 145 -19.50 -5.97 -2.74
C VAL A 145 -20.63 -7.01 -2.78
N ARG A 146 -20.68 -7.81 -3.85
CA ARG A 146 -21.75 -8.78 -4.07
C ARG A 146 -21.89 -9.81 -2.95
N GLU A 147 -20.80 -10.08 -2.23
CA GLU A 147 -20.77 -11.08 -1.16
C GLU A 147 -21.55 -10.62 0.08
N VAL A 148 -21.73 -9.31 0.25
CA VAL A 148 -22.27 -8.71 1.49
C VAL A 148 -23.41 -7.75 1.30
N MET A 149 -23.64 -7.29 0.07
CA MET A 149 -24.76 -6.42 -0.23
C MET A 149 -26.09 -7.09 0.10
N SER A 150 -27.05 -6.29 0.54
CA SER A 150 -28.43 -6.76 0.72
C SER A 150 -29.12 -6.75 -0.65
N THR A 151 -29.45 -7.94 -1.17
CA THR A 151 -30.11 -8.11 -2.47
C THR A 151 -31.62 -7.87 -2.42
N LYS A 152 -32.24 -8.02 -1.24
CA LYS A 152 -33.66 -7.70 -1.02
C LYS A 152 -33.81 -6.21 -0.72
N VAL A 153 -33.80 -5.39 -1.75
CA VAL A 153 -33.96 -3.93 -1.63
C VAL A 153 -35.45 -3.58 -1.71
N ILE A 154 -35.91 -2.74 -0.80
CA ILE A 154 -37.27 -2.18 -0.86
C ILE A 154 -37.20 -0.87 -1.64
N THR A 155 -38.03 -0.77 -2.66
CA THR A 155 -38.09 0.34 -3.60
C THR A 155 -39.37 1.16 -3.46
N ALA A 156 -39.33 2.41 -3.88
CA ALA A 156 -40.49 3.30 -4.00
C ALA A 156 -40.30 4.26 -5.19
N PHE A 157 -41.36 4.99 -5.56
CA PHE A 157 -41.31 5.95 -6.67
C PHE A 157 -41.14 7.39 -6.17
N PRO A 158 -40.68 8.34 -7.01
CA PRO A 158 -40.55 9.76 -6.64
C PRO A 158 -41.86 10.45 -6.26
N THR A 159 -42.99 9.84 -6.63
CA THR A 159 -44.35 10.31 -6.36
C THR A 159 -44.93 9.76 -5.06
N THR A 160 -44.29 8.76 -4.43
CA THR A 160 -44.75 8.15 -3.19
C THR A 160 -44.76 9.18 -2.04
N PRO A 161 -45.83 9.24 -1.23
CA PRO A 161 -45.87 10.06 -0.02
C PRO A 161 -44.80 9.64 1.01
N LEU A 162 -44.23 10.60 1.75
CA LEU A 162 -43.20 10.30 2.75
C LEU A 162 -43.71 9.47 3.92
N ILE A 163 -44.99 9.60 4.28
CA ILE A 163 -45.62 8.79 5.32
C ILE A 163 -45.59 7.29 4.97
N ASP A 164 -45.82 6.95 3.70
CA ASP A 164 -45.79 5.56 3.22
C ASP A 164 -44.35 5.01 3.26
N VAL A 165 -43.36 5.85 2.91
CA VAL A 165 -41.94 5.48 3.04
C VAL A 165 -41.54 5.27 4.50
N ALA A 166 -41.98 6.14 5.41
CA ALA A 166 -41.75 5.95 6.84
C ALA A 166 -42.38 4.65 7.35
N GLN A 167 -43.58 4.31 6.86
CA GLN A 167 -44.26 3.06 7.17
C GLN A 167 -43.50 1.84 6.65
N LEU A 168 -43.04 1.87 5.39
CA LEU A 168 -42.18 0.84 4.82
C LEU A 168 -40.92 0.63 5.67
N MET A 169 -40.26 1.72 6.09
CA MET A 169 -39.08 1.64 6.95
C MET A 169 -39.36 0.94 8.28
N ALA A 170 -40.43 1.31 8.96
CA ALA A 170 -40.75 0.73 10.27
C ALA A 170 -41.26 -0.72 10.18
N CYS A 171 -42.17 -1.01 9.25
CA CYS A 171 -42.77 -2.34 9.09
C CYS A 171 -41.72 -3.38 8.69
N HIS A 172 -40.85 -3.05 7.73
CA HIS A 172 -39.80 -3.95 7.26
C HIS A 172 -38.52 -3.88 8.08
N ARG A 173 -38.46 -3.00 9.10
CA ARG A 173 -37.28 -2.77 9.95
C ARG A 173 -36.01 -2.46 9.15
N ILE A 174 -36.17 -1.82 8.00
CA ILE A 174 -35.08 -1.32 7.17
C ILE A 174 -34.68 0.09 7.62
N SER A 175 -33.60 0.62 7.07
CA SER A 175 -33.08 1.94 7.45
C SER A 175 -32.93 2.91 6.27
N CYS A 176 -33.26 2.43 5.07
CA CYS A 176 -33.35 3.21 3.85
C CYS A 176 -34.31 2.55 2.86
N VAL A 177 -34.83 3.35 1.92
CA VAL A 177 -35.61 2.92 0.76
C VAL A 177 -34.94 3.51 -0.48
N VAL A 178 -34.77 2.69 -1.52
CA VAL A 178 -34.21 3.15 -2.80
C VAL A 178 -35.34 3.66 -3.67
N ILE A 179 -35.16 4.85 -4.25
CA ILE A 179 -36.15 5.45 -5.15
C ILE A 179 -35.75 5.10 -6.58
N VAL A 180 -36.67 4.49 -7.33
CA VAL A 180 -36.45 4.06 -8.71
C VAL A 180 -37.22 4.93 -9.70
N ASP A 181 -36.74 5.04 -10.93
CA ASP A 181 -37.43 5.79 -11.98
C ASP A 181 -38.79 5.14 -12.31
N GLU A 182 -39.86 5.92 -12.22
CA GLU A 182 -41.23 5.48 -12.54
C GLU A 182 -41.46 5.32 -14.05
N THR A 183 -40.61 5.92 -14.88
CA THR A 183 -40.70 5.90 -16.34
C THR A 183 -39.84 4.82 -17.00
N ALA A 184 -38.92 4.20 -16.24
CA ALA A 184 -38.04 3.17 -16.74
C ALA A 184 -38.72 1.79 -16.72
N THR A 185 -38.39 0.95 -17.70
CA THR A 185 -38.86 -0.46 -17.74
C THR A 185 -38.12 -1.37 -16.74
N SER A 186 -36.95 -0.94 -16.27
CA SER A 186 -36.12 -1.63 -15.28
C SER A 186 -35.99 -0.77 -14.02
N GLU A 187 -35.66 -1.40 -12.88
CA GLU A 187 -35.45 -0.71 -11.59
C GLU A 187 -34.16 0.12 -11.60
N ILE A 188 -34.20 1.29 -12.24
CA ILE A 188 -33.07 2.22 -12.29
C ILE A 188 -33.15 3.14 -11.07
N PRO A 189 -32.17 3.11 -10.15
CA PRO A 189 -32.20 3.93 -8.94
C PRO A 189 -31.91 5.40 -9.27
N VAL A 190 -32.80 6.30 -8.86
CA VAL A 190 -32.68 7.76 -9.03
C VAL A 190 -32.36 8.48 -7.72
N GLY A 191 -32.65 7.86 -6.57
CA GLY A 191 -32.36 8.43 -5.26
C GLY A 191 -32.43 7.42 -4.13
N ILE A 192 -32.13 7.88 -2.91
CA ILE A 192 -32.25 7.10 -1.68
C ILE A 192 -32.80 7.97 -0.56
N ILE A 193 -33.70 7.42 0.26
CA ILE A 193 -34.21 8.06 1.48
C ILE A 193 -33.82 7.20 2.67
N THR A 194 -33.40 7.86 3.76
CA THR A 194 -32.97 7.22 5.02
C THR A 194 -33.81 7.70 6.20
N GLU A 195 -33.74 6.98 7.33
CA GLU A 195 -34.40 7.37 8.60
C GLU A 195 -34.07 8.84 8.98
N ARG A 196 -32.84 9.28 8.71
CA ARG A 196 -32.36 10.63 9.01
C ARG A 196 -33.09 11.71 8.21
N ASP A 197 -33.34 11.46 6.94
CA ASP A 197 -34.00 12.43 6.05
C ASP A 197 -35.43 12.69 6.53
N ILE A 198 -36.12 11.65 7.01
CA ILE A 198 -37.46 11.74 7.60
C ILE A 198 -37.43 12.60 8.87
N VAL A 199 -36.52 12.31 9.80
CA VAL A 199 -36.39 13.04 11.08
C VAL A 199 -36.03 14.51 10.84
N GLN A 200 -35.16 14.80 9.87
CA GLN A 200 -34.76 16.17 9.55
C GLN A 200 -35.92 17.00 9.00
N LEU A 201 -36.77 16.41 8.14
CA LEU A 201 -37.95 17.09 7.61
C LEU A 201 -39.02 17.34 8.68
N GLN A 202 -39.22 16.40 9.59
CA GLN A 202 -40.10 16.61 10.76
C GLN A 202 -39.60 17.75 11.65
N GLY A 203 -38.28 17.82 11.89
CA GLY A 203 -37.66 18.92 12.65
C GLY A 203 -37.80 20.30 12.01
N LEU A 204 -38.12 20.36 10.70
CA LEU A 204 -38.42 21.59 9.96
C LEU A 204 -39.92 21.92 9.94
N GLY A 205 -40.78 21.09 10.55
CA GLY A 205 -42.23 21.26 10.56
C GLY A 205 -42.92 20.80 9.28
N GLY A 206 -42.27 19.96 8.46
CA GLY A 206 -42.86 19.38 7.26
C GLY A 206 -43.93 18.34 7.59
N ASP A 207 -45.08 18.43 6.92
CA ASP A 207 -46.12 17.41 7.00
C ASP A 207 -45.80 16.24 6.06
N LEU A 208 -45.47 15.09 6.66
CA LEU A 208 -45.12 13.87 5.93
C LEU A 208 -46.26 13.32 5.06
N ALA A 209 -47.50 13.72 5.32
CA ALA A 209 -48.66 13.29 4.53
C ALA A 209 -48.78 14.03 3.19
N THR A 210 -48.22 15.24 3.08
CA THR A 210 -48.33 16.08 1.86
C THR A 210 -47.06 16.09 1.02
N LEU A 211 -45.90 15.81 1.63
CA LEU A 211 -44.62 15.76 0.94
C LEU A 211 -44.39 14.40 0.27
N THR A 212 -43.83 14.45 -0.94
CA THR A 212 -43.42 13.24 -1.69
C THR A 212 -41.92 12.98 -1.57
N THR A 213 -41.52 11.74 -1.84
CA THR A 213 -40.13 11.27 -1.83
C THR A 213 -39.19 12.12 -2.68
N ARG A 214 -39.65 12.66 -3.81
CA ARG A 214 -38.86 13.55 -4.69
C ARG A 214 -38.23 14.74 -3.96
N PHE A 215 -38.90 15.28 -2.94
CA PHE A 215 -38.42 16.45 -2.20
C PHE A 215 -37.48 16.11 -1.03
N ALA A 216 -37.35 14.82 -0.69
CA ALA A 216 -36.59 14.34 0.47
C ALA A 216 -35.39 13.45 0.09
N MET A 217 -35.41 12.83 -1.09
CA MET A 217 -34.38 11.87 -1.49
C MET A 217 -33.03 12.54 -1.75
N SER A 218 -31.97 11.83 -1.38
CA SER A 218 -30.61 12.18 -1.83
C SER A 218 -30.46 11.80 -3.30
N CYS A 219 -30.15 12.78 -4.15
CA CYS A 219 -29.98 12.64 -5.59
C CYS A 219 -28.79 13.52 -6.07
N PRO A 220 -27.92 13.06 -7.00
CA PRO A 220 -27.91 11.72 -7.60
C PRO A 220 -27.56 10.61 -6.61
N VAL A 221 -28.04 9.41 -6.85
CA VAL A 221 -27.73 8.25 -6.00
C VAL A 221 -26.25 7.89 -6.16
N ILE A 222 -25.56 7.70 -5.05
CA ILE A 222 -24.19 7.19 -5.07
C ILE A 222 -24.28 5.69 -5.28
N SER A 223 -23.63 5.20 -6.33
CA SER A 223 -23.64 3.80 -6.71
C SER A 223 -22.23 3.24 -6.96
N LEU A 224 -22.14 1.91 -7.00
CA LEU A 224 -20.93 1.16 -7.34
C LEU A 224 -21.28 -0.19 -7.96
N HIS A 225 -20.32 -0.84 -8.61
CA HIS A 225 -20.54 -2.15 -9.23
C HIS A 225 -20.41 -3.28 -8.19
N PRO A 226 -21.26 -4.33 -8.21
CA PRO A 226 -21.20 -5.46 -7.30
C PRO A 226 -19.85 -6.20 -7.25
N GLU A 227 -19.07 -6.15 -8.33
CA GLU A 227 -17.73 -6.78 -8.41
C GLU A 227 -16.61 -5.85 -7.91
N ASN A 228 -16.93 -4.62 -7.48
CA ASN A 228 -15.93 -3.77 -6.85
C ASN A 228 -15.53 -4.31 -5.48
N SER A 229 -14.30 -3.99 -5.07
CA SER A 229 -13.79 -4.38 -3.75
C SER A 229 -14.53 -3.64 -2.64
N LEU A 230 -14.61 -4.25 -1.46
CA LEU A 230 -15.19 -3.60 -0.29
C LEU A 230 -14.35 -2.44 0.22
N THR A 231 -13.04 -2.42 -0.04
CA THR A 231 -12.20 -1.25 0.19
C THR A 231 -12.72 -0.05 -0.61
N SER A 232 -13.05 -0.24 -1.88
CA SER A 232 -13.61 0.82 -2.73
C SER A 232 -14.97 1.30 -2.19
N ALA A 233 -15.83 0.39 -1.74
CA ALA A 233 -17.09 0.77 -1.09
C ALA A 233 -16.85 1.63 0.16
N GLN A 234 -15.88 1.26 1.00
CA GLN A 234 -15.52 2.02 2.21
C GLN A 234 -14.94 3.41 1.89
N GLU A 235 -14.08 3.51 0.88
CA GLU A 235 -13.52 4.79 0.41
C GLU A 235 -14.61 5.73 -0.10
N ILE A 236 -15.58 5.21 -0.87
CA ILE A 236 -16.74 5.98 -1.33
C ILE A 236 -17.58 6.45 -0.13
N MET A 237 -17.86 5.57 0.84
CA MET A 237 -18.61 5.94 2.05
C MET A 237 -17.93 7.08 2.82
N GLN A 238 -16.60 7.01 2.98
CA GLN A 238 -15.83 8.05 3.68
C GLN A 238 -15.79 9.37 2.90
N ARG A 239 -15.50 9.30 1.59
CA ARG A 239 -15.36 10.47 0.72
C ARG A 239 -16.65 11.27 0.65
N TYR A 240 -17.78 10.61 0.47
CA TYR A 240 -19.09 11.25 0.36
C TYR A 240 -19.82 11.37 1.69
N ARG A 241 -19.22 10.88 2.79
CA ARG A 241 -19.81 10.85 4.14
C ARG A 241 -21.20 10.20 4.18
N VAL A 242 -21.38 9.15 3.38
CA VAL A 242 -22.62 8.36 3.32
C VAL A 242 -22.42 7.02 3.99
N ARG A 243 -23.48 6.48 4.59
CA ARG A 243 -23.44 5.18 5.30
C ARG A 243 -24.01 4.02 4.47
N ARG A 244 -24.47 4.32 3.26
CA ARG A 244 -25.19 3.40 2.37
C ARG A 244 -24.86 3.77 0.93
N ILE A 245 -24.61 2.76 0.11
CA ILE A 245 -24.33 2.90 -1.32
C ILE A 245 -25.21 1.90 -2.06
N VAL A 246 -25.74 2.30 -3.21
CA VAL A 246 -26.55 1.42 -4.07
C VAL A 246 -25.62 0.61 -4.99
N ALA A 247 -25.82 -0.69 -5.09
CA ALA A 247 -25.09 -1.54 -6.02
C ALA A 247 -25.90 -1.65 -7.33
N VAL A 248 -25.26 -1.34 -8.45
CA VAL A 248 -25.88 -1.37 -9.78
C VAL A 248 -25.04 -2.17 -10.77
N ASN A 249 -25.70 -2.86 -11.69
CA ASN A 249 -25.01 -3.59 -12.76
C ASN A 249 -24.51 -2.65 -13.88
N GLU A 250 -23.87 -3.23 -14.90
CA GLU A 250 -23.38 -2.52 -16.10
C GLU A 250 -24.48 -1.76 -16.88
N HIS A 251 -25.75 -2.13 -16.70
CA HIS A 251 -26.92 -1.47 -17.31
C HIS A 251 -27.53 -0.40 -16.40
N GLY A 252 -26.98 -0.17 -15.21
CA GLY A 252 -27.48 0.79 -14.22
C GLY A 252 -28.70 0.30 -13.43
N GLU A 253 -29.06 -0.97 -13.52
CA GLU A 253 -30.18 -1.56 -12.80
C GLU A 253 -29.78 -1.88 -11.36
N LEU A 254 -30.73 -1.73 -10.44
CA LEU A 254 -30.55 -2.01 -9.02
C LEU A 254 -30.30 -3.50 -8.76
N GLU A 255 -29.15 -3.85 -8.17
CA GLU A 255 -28.87 -5.21 -7.70
C GLU A 255 -28.85 -5.34 -6.17
N GLY A 256 -28.55 -4.25 -5.46
CA GLY A 256 -28.44 -4.33 -4.01
C GLY A 256 -28.18 -3.00 -3.33
N VAL A 257 -28.07 -3.06 -2.00
CA VAL A 257 -27.58 -1.93 -1.18
C VAL A 257 -26.49 -2.43 -0.25
N VAL A 258 -25.36 -1.72 -0.26
CA VAL A 258 -24.27 -1.92 0.69
C VAL A 258 -24.43 -0.92 1.81
N THR A 259 -24.64 -1.41 3.02
CA THR A 259 -24.59 -0.55 4.22
C THR A 259 -23.24 -0.68 4.91
N GLU A 260 -22.85 0.36 5.63
CA GLU A 260 -21.67 0.31 6.50
C GLU A 260 -21.75 -0.89 7.48
N THR A 261 -22.96 -1.29 7.88
CA THR A 261 -23.18 -2.48 8.73
C THR A 261 -22.90 -3.78 8.01
N ASN A 262 -23.22 -3.90 6.71
CA ASN A 262 -22.89 -5.10 5.91
C ASN A 262 -21.37 -5.29 5.82
N VAL A 263 -20.63 -4.21 5.53
CA VAL A 263 -19.15 -4.21 5.52
C VAL A 263 -18.60 -4.61 6.90
N SER A 264 -19.27 -4.16 7.97
CA SER A 264 -18.88 -4.48 9.35
C SER A 264 -19.12 -5.94 9.76
N GLN A 265 -20.09 -6.63 9.16
CA GLN A 265 -20.43 -8.01 9.55
C GLN A 265 -19.38 -9.03 9.12
N ILE A 266 -18.59 -8.71 8.08
CA ILE A 266 -17.46 -9.52 7.57
C ILE A 266 -16.31 -9.55 8.57
N LEU A 267 -16.24 -8.52 9.38
CA LEU A 267 -15.25 -8.34 10.42
C LEU A 267 -15.68 -9.09 11.69
N ASP A 268 -16.16 -10.33 11.54
CA ASP A 268 -16.48 -11.19 12.68
C ASP A 268 -15.16 -11.55 13.38
N PRO A 269 -14.98 -11.22 14.66
CA PRO A 269 -13.77 -11.53 15.41
C PRO A 269 -13.36 -13.01 15.34
N LEU A 270 -14.32 -13.93 15.20
CA LEU A 270 -14.04 -15.36 15.13
C LEU A 270 -13.50 -15.78 13.75
N GLU A 271 -14.04 -15.19 12.67
CA GLU A 271 -13.53 -15.43 11.31
C GLU A 271 -12.14 -14.80 11.12
N LEU A 272 -11.94 -13.60 11.67
CA LEU A 272 -10.65 -12.91 11.65
C LEU A 272 -9.58 -13.69 12.43
N PHE A 273 -9.91 -14.24 13.60
CA PHE A 273 -8.99 -15.06 14.39
C PHE A 273 -8.59 -16.33 13.63
N GLY A 274 -9.57 -17.04 13.04
CA GLY A 274 -9.29 -18.25 12.25
C GLY A 274 -8.43 -17.97 11.01
N MET A 275 -8.70 -16.87 10.28
CA MET A 275 -7.85 -16.45 9.15
C MET A 275 -6.44 -16.09 9.61
N LEU A 276 -6.30 -15.41 10.74
CA LEU A 276 -5.00 -15.03 11.28
C LEU A 276 -4.18 -16.26 11.66
N GLU A 277 -4.78 -17.25 12.33
CA GLU A 277 -4.11 -18.52 12.67
C GLU A 277 -3.65 -19.28 11.42
N ILE A 278 -4.51 -19.39 10.39
CA ILE A 278 -4.17 -20.06 9.14
C ILE A 278 -2.99 -19.35 8.45
N LEU A 279 -3.03 -18.02 8.37
CA LEU A 279 -1.97 -17.22 7.76
C LEU A 279 -0.65 -17.35 8.53
N GLN A 280 -0.70 -17.25 9.86
CA GLN A 280 0.47 -17.45 10.71
C GLN A 280 1.06 -18.84 10.53
N HIS A 281 0.23 -19.88 10.52
CA HIS A 281 0.68 -21.24 10.29
C HIS A 281 1.32 -21.40 8.92
N ARG A 282 0.72 -20.84 7.87
CA ARG A 282 1.24 -20.92 6.50
C ARG A 282 2.57 -20.20 6.36
N VAL A 283 2.73 -19.02 6.95
CA VAL A 283 4.01 -18.30 6.99
C VAL A 283 5.07 -19.12 7.71
N GLN A 284 4.75 -19.71 8.86
CA GLN A 284 5.69 -20.55 9.60
C GLN A 284 6.10 -21.81 8.81
N GLN A 285 5.17 -22.45 8.11
CA GLN A 285 5.48 -23.59 7.23
C GLN A 285 6.42 -23.17 6.10
N LEU A 286 6.14 -22.06 5.41
CA LEU A 286 7.00 -21.55 4.34
C LEU A 286 8.42 -21.23 4.83
N VAL A 287 8.56 -20.68 6.05
CA VAL A 287 9.88 -20.43 6.65
C VAL A 287 10.62 -21.75 6.90
N LYS A 288 9.93 -22.77 7.45
CA LYS A 288 10.53 -24.09 7.68
C LYS A 288 10.95 -24.77 6.36
N ASP A 289 10.11 -24.70 5.34
CA ASP A 289 10.41 -25.26 4.02
C ASP A 289 11.62 -24.57 3.39
N ARG A 290 11.68 -23.24 3.46
CA ARG A 290 12.85 -22.46 3.03
C ARG A 290 14.11 -22.94 3.75
N ASP A 291 14.10 -23.00 5.08
CA ASP A 291 15.28 -23.36 5.87
C ASP A 291 15.74 -24.80 5.61
N ARG A 292 14.82 -25.69 5.20
CA ARG A 292 15.13 -27.07 4.79
C ARG A 292 15.78 -27.14 3.40
N LEU A 293 15.37 -26.28 2.46
CA LEU A 293 15.82 -26.31 1.06
C LEU A 293 17.11 -25.51 0.83
N LEU A 294 17.36 -24.46 1.63
CA LEU A 294 18.55 -23.61 1.48
C LEU A 294 19.88 -24.38 1.47
N PRO A 295 20.12 -25.40 2.33
CA PRO A 295 21.39 -26.14 2.31
C PRO A 295 21.61 -26.97 1.03
N SER A 296 20.55 -27.55 0.44
CA SER A 296 20.67 -28.29 -0.81
C SER A 296 20.92 -27.36 -1.98
N GLU A 297 20.23 -26.23 -2.02
CA GLU A 297 20.43 -25.23 -3.07
C GLU A 297 21.83 -24.60 -2.99
N ASN A 298 22.36 -24.34 -1.79
CA ASN A 298 23.74 -23.89 -1.61
C ASN A 298 24.76 -24.88 -2.18
N ARG A 299 24.54 -26.18 -1.96
CA ARG A 299 25.41 -27.23 -2.49
C ARG A 299 25.36 -27.26 -4.02
N HIS A 300 24.17 -27.13 -4.61
CA HIS A 300 24.03 -27.04 -6.07
C HIS A 300 24.77 -25.84 -6.65
N LEU A 301 24.74 -24.68 -5.99
CA LEU A 301 25.49 -23.49 -6.42
C LEU A 301 27.01 -23.73 -6.37
N GLN A 302 27.51 -24.36 -5.30
CA GLN A 302 28.92 -24.72 -5.18
C GLN A 302 29.35 -25.71 -6.27
N GLU A 303 28.57 -26.78 -6.47
CA GLU A 303 28.83 -27.77 -7.52
C GLU A 303 28.79 -27.13 -8.92
N ALA A 304 27.89 -26.18 -9.17
CA ALA A 304 27.82 -25.46 -10.44
C ALA A 304 29.09 -24.64 -10.71
N LEU A 305 29.66 -24.01 -9.68
CA LEU A 305 30.92 -23.28 -9.79
C LEU A 305 32.09 -24.22 -10.09
N ASP A 306 32.21 -25.33 -9.35
CA ASP A 306 33.24 -26.34 -9.58
C ASP A 306 33.14 -26.96 -10.99
N ASN A 307 31.92 -27.11 -11.50
CA ASN A 307 31.63 -27.64 -12.83
C ASN A 307 31.76 -26.61 -13.97
N LYS A 308 32.18 -25.36 -13.68
CA LYS A 308 32.31 -24.26 -14.65
C LYS A 308 31.01 -23.95 -15.38
N GLU A 309 29.88 -24.02 -14.67
CA GLU A 309 28.55 -23.70 -15.21
C GLU A 309 28.26 -22.19 -15.20
N PHE A 310 28.98 -21.43 -14.36
CA PHE A 310 28.94 -19.97 -14.39
C PHE A 310 29.86 -19.44 -15.48
N ARG A 311 29.38 -18.44 -16.22
CA ARG A 311 30.12 -17.71 -17.24
C ARG A 311 29.89 -16.21 -17.07
N LEU A 312 30.86 -15.42 -17.46
CA LEU A 312 30.73 -13.96 -17.47
C LEU A 312 30.36 -13.48 -18.86
N HIS A 313 29.36 -12.61 -18.90
CA HIS A 313 29.04 -11.82 -20.08
C HIS A 313 29.41 -10.35 -19.81
N TYR A 314 29.72 -9.62 -20.87
CA TYR A 314 30.17 -8.24 -20.82
C TYR A 314 29.17 -7.40 -21.62
N GLN A 315 28.47 -6.51 -20.94
CA GLN A 315 27.59 -5.55 -21.60
C GLN A 315 28.36 -4.27 -21.88
N PRO A 316 28.60 -3.88 -23.15
CA PRO A 316 29.40 -2.72 -23.44
C PRO A 316 28.72 -1.41 -23.04
N GLN A 317 29.52 -0.47 -22.55
CA GLN A 317 29.16 0.90 -22.24
C GLN A 317 29.80 1.82 -23.29
N PHE A 318 28.98 2.61 -23.97
CA PHE A 318 29.39 3.43 -25.10
C PHE A 318 29.47 4.90 -24.73
N HIS A 319 30.53 5.57 -25.17
CA HIS A 319 30.59 7.02 -25.11
C HIS A 319 29.73 7.65 -26.21
N GLY A 320 28.81 8.55 -25.83
CA GLY A 320 27.74 9.02 -26.71
C GLY A 320 28.21 9.68 -28.00
N LYS A 321 29.28 10.47 -27.95
CA LYS A 321 29.79 11.20 -29.14
C LYS A 321 30.65 10.32 -30.06
N SER A 322 31.58 9.56 -29.49
CA SER A 322 32.53 8.76 -30.28
C SER A 322 31.95 7.41 -30.70
N ARG A 323 30.89 6.96 -30.02
CA ARG A 323 30.31 5.61 -30.14
C ARG A 323 31.33 4.50 -29.95
N THR A 324 32.39 4.79 -29.19
CA THR A 324 33.41 3.81 -28.81
C THR A 324 33.06 3.20 -27.47
N ILE A 325 33.43 1.93 -27.28
CA ILE A 325 33.33 1.28 -25.98
C ILE A 325 34.33 1.94 -25.03
N VAL A 326 33.84 2.38 -23.87
CA VAL A 326 34.65 2.98 -22.79
C VAL A 326 34.67 2.13 -21.52
N GLY A 327 33.71 1.20 -21.42
CA GLY A 327 33.67 0.22 -20.34
C GLY A 327 32.74 -0.95 -20.65
N ALA A 328 32.61 -1.86 -19.71
CA ALA A 328 31.61 -2.92 -19.75
C ALA A 328 31.15 -3.32 -18.36
N GLU A 329 29.84 -3.53 -18.22
CA GLU A 329 29.28 -4.18 -17.04
C GLU A 329 29.45 -5.70 -17.15
N VAL A 330 29.97 -6.31 -16.09
CA VAL A 330 30.18 -7.75 -16.00
C VAL A 330 28.95 -8.39 -15.38
N LEU A 331 28.32 -9.25 -16.16
CA LEU A 331 27.09 -9.91 -15.81
C LEU A 331 27.27 -11.42 -15.78
N VAL A 332 27.12 -12.02 -14.60
CA VAL A 332 27.20 -13.48 -14.44
C VAL A 332 26.00 -14.17 -15.09
N ARG A 333 26.25 -15.31 -15.73
CA ARG A 333 25.26 -16.19 -16.37
C ARG A 333 25.45 -17.60 -15.86
N TRP A 334 24.36 -18.27 -15.51
CA TRP A 334 24.40 -19.66 -15.09
C TRP A 334 23.82 -20.57 -16.17
N TYR A 335 24.70 -21.35 -16.80
CA TYR A 335 24.34 -22.38 -17.76
C TYR A 335 24.31 -23.74 -17.06
N SER A 336 23.20 -24.00 -16.35
CA SER A 336 23.02 -25.25 -15.62
C SER A 336 22.86 -26.43 -16.58
N LYS A 337 23.60 -27.52 -16.35
CA LYS A 337 23.44 -28.76 -17.11
C LYS A 337 22.04 -29.36 -17.00
N ASN A 338 21.39 -29.18 -15.84
CA ASN A 338 20.10 -29.80 -15.53
C ASN A 338 18.92 -28.84 -15.77
N ARG A 339 19.11 -27.54 -15.55
CA ARG A 339 18.03 -26.53 -15.63
C ARG A 339 18.10 -25.64 -16.89
N GLY A 340 19.14 -25.77 -17.72
CA GLY A 340 19.37 -24.85 -18.83
C GLY A 340 19.87 -23.49 -18.34
N ILE A 341 19.49 -22.42 -19.03
CA ILE A 341 19.89 -21.05 -18.65
C ILE A 341 19.06 -20.62 -17.43
N VAL A 342 19.72 -20.38 -16.30
CA VAL A 342 19.09 -19.90 -15.07
C VAL A 342 19.30 -18.39 -14.94
N SER A 343 18.22 -17.66 -14.68
CA SER A 343 18.25 -16.19 -14.59
C SER A 343 19.02 -15.72 -13.35
N PRO A 344 19.85 -14.66 -13.46
CA PRO A 344 20.46 -14.01 -12.29
C PRO A 344 19.46 -13.61 -11.21
N ALA A 345 18.25 -13.18 -11.60
CA ALA A 345 17.18 -12.84 -10.67
C ALA A 345 16.68 -14.04 -9.84
N GLU A 346 16.96 -15.28 -10.28
CA GLU A 346 16.62 -16.50 -9.54
C GLU A 346 17.75 -16.92 -8.59
N PHE A 347 19.00 -16.92 -9.05
CA PHE A 347 20.11 -17.50 -8.28
C PHE A 347 20.91 -16.50 -7.43
N ILE A 348 20.92 -15.20 -7.77
CA ILE A 348 21.63 -14.19 -6.97
C ILE A 348 20.99 -14.03 -5.58
N PRO A 349 19.65 -13.86 -5.44
CA PRO A 349 19.04 -13.79 -4.12
C PRO A 349 19.28 -15.05 -3.28
N LEU A 350 19.30 -16.21 -3.94
CA LEU A 350 19.62 -17.47 -3.29
C LEU A 350 21.08 -17.52 -2.81
N ALA A 351 22.03 -17.08 -3.64
CA ALA A 351 23.43 -16.98 -3.27
C ALA A 351 23.67 -16.01 -2.10
N GLU A 352 22.91 -14.91 -2.03
CA GLU A 352 22.94 -13.98 -0.90
C GLU A 352 22.42 -14.63 0.38
N MET A 353 21.25 -15.28 0.32
CA MET A 353 20.65 -15.98 1.46
C MET A 353 21.54 -17.09 2.01
N THR A 354 22.29 -17.81 1.16
CA THR A 354 23.18 -18.90 1.59
C THR A 354 24.60 -18.42 1.94
N GLY A 355 24.93 -17.17 1.65
CA GLY A 355 26.29 -16.63 1.77
C GLY A 355 27.24 -17.02 0.63
N PHE A 356 26.79 -17.85 -0.32
CA PHE A 356 27.57 -18.23 -1.50
C PHE A 356 27.96 -17.04 -2.38
N ILE A 357 27.21 -15.93 -2.31
CA ILE A 357 27.51 -14.72 -3.07
C ILE A 357 28.93 -14.20 -2.83
N VAL A 358 29.52 -14.46 -1.65
CA VAL A 358 30.91 -14.08 -1.33
C VAL A 358 31.90 -14.90 -2.15
N THR A 359 31.71 -16.23 -2.19
CA THR A 359 32.55 -17.13 -3.00
C THR A 359 32.38 -16.87 -4.49
N LEU A 360 31.14 -16.67 -4.93
CA LEU A 360 30.84 -16.36 -6.33
C LEU A 360 31.46 -15.02 -6.74
N GLY A 361 31.32 -13.97 -5.93
CA GLY A 361 31.88 -12.66 -6.22
C GLY A 361 33.40 -12.65 -6.26
N GLU A 362 34.08 -13.40 -5.40
CA GLU A 362 35.54 -13.58 -5.47
C GLU A 362 35.97 -14.23 -6.80
N TRP A 363 35.22 -15.24 -7.26
CA TRP A 363 35.46 -15.86 -8.57
C TRP A 363 35.22 -14.87 -9.72
N ILE A 364 34.13 -14.10 -9.68
CA ILE A 364 33.82 -13.07 -10.69
C ILE A 364 34.98 -12.07 -10.77
N LEU A 365 35.39 -11.48 -9.64
CA LEU A 365 36.45 -10.47 -9.59
C LEU A 365 37.77 -11.02 -10.15
N LYS A 366 38.14 -12.26 -9.80
CA LYS A 366 39.34 -12.92 -10.32
C LYS A 366 39.28 -13.11 -11.83
N ASP A 367 38.18 -13.63 -12.35
CA ASP A 367 38.03 -13.92 -13.78
C ASP A 367 38.02 -12.63 -14.62
N VAL A 368 37.29 -11.60 -14.18
CA VAL A 368 37.26 -10.27 -14.83
C VAL A 368 38.64 -9.64 -14.86
N CYS A 369 39.35 -9.60 -13.73
CA CYS A 369 40.66 -8.93 -13.69
C CYS A 369 41.68 -9.65 -14.59
N GLN A 370 41.63 -10.98 -14.62
CA GLN A 370 42.47 -11.77 -15.54
C GLN A 370 42.08 -11.56 -17.00
N GLN A 371 40.78 -11.52 -17.31
CA GLN A 371 40.31 -11.32 -18.68
C GLN A 371 40.65 -9.92 -19.20
N ALA A 372 40.44 -8.89 -18.38
CA ALA A 372 40.84 -7.51 -18.69
C ALA A 372 42.34 -7.42 -18.96
N ARG A 373 43.18 -8.05 -18.14
CA ARG A 373 44.63 -8.11 -18.37
C ARG A 373 44.98 -8.81 -19.68
N ARG A 374 44.35 -9.95 -19.99
CA ARG A 374 44.57 -10.69 -21.25
C ARG A 374 44.28 -9.81 -22.46
N TRP A 375 43.18 -9.05 -22.44
CA TRP A 375 42.87 -8.13 -23.53
C TRP A 375 43.89 -7.00 -23.65
N GLN A 376 44.37 -6.44 -22.53
CA GLN A 376 45.43 -5.42 -22.56
C GLN A 376 46.75 -5.97 -23.12
N ASP A 377 47.11 -7.22 -22.77
CA ASP A 377 48.31 -7.90 -23.25
C ASP A 377 48.20 -8.31 -24.74
N ALA A 378 46.97 -8.55 -25.22
CA ALA A 378 46.68 -8.78 -26.64
C ALA A 378 46.74 -7.50 -27.50
N GLY A 379 46.93 -6.32 -26.89
CA GLY A 379 47.09 -5.05 -27.58
C GLY A 379 45.82 -4.21 -27.70
N TYR A 380 44.70 -4.64 -27.10
CA TYR A 380 43.48 -3.85 -27.07
C TYR A 380 43.63 -2.61 -26.18
N ALA A 381 42.93 -1.53 -26.54
CA ALA A 381 42.83 -0.32 -25.74
C ALA A 381 42.19 -0.65 -24.37
N PRO A 382 42.74 -0.13 -23.27
CA PRO A 382 42.20 -0.41 -21.95
C PRO A 382 40.84 0.29 -21.77
N ILE A 383 39.88 -0.44 -21.19
CA ILE A 383 38.54 0.04 -20.85
C ILE A 383 38.23 -0.33 -19.41
N LYS A 384 37.21 0.30 -18.82
CA LYS A 384 36.76 -0.01 -17.45
C LYS A 384 35.85 -1.24 -17.41
N PHE A 385 35.96 -2.03 -16.35
CA PHE A 385 35.05 -3.15 -16.10
C PHE A 385 34.31 -2.93 -14.79
N SER A 386 32.98 -2.89 -14.87
CA SER A 386 32.13 -2.78 -13.69
C SER A 386 31.70 -4.14 -13.17
N VAL A 387 31.83 -4.37 -11.86
CA VAL A 387 31.40 -5.60 -11.20
C VAL A 387 30.42 -5.29 -10.07
N ASN A 388 29.22 -5.86 -10.16
CA ASN A 388 28.20 -5.79 -9.13
C ASN A 388 28.64 -6.52 -7.85
N VAL A 389 28.62 -5.79 -6.72
CA VAL A 389 28.98 -6.30 -5.40
C VAL A 389 27.77 -6.20 -4.47
N SER A 390 27.48 -7.29 -3.75
CA SER A 390 26.38 -7.34 -2.82
C SER A 390 26.74 -6.71 -1.46
N SER A 391 25.74 -6.22 -0.73
CA SER A 391 25.92 -5.71 0.63
C SER A 391 26.56 -6.76 1.57
N HIS A 392 26.28 -8.04 1.35
CA HIS A 392 26.88 -9.16 2.09
C HIS A 392 28.40 -9.26 1.91
N GLN A 393 28.91 -8.95 0.71
CA GLN A 393 30.34 -8.93 0.44
C GLN A 393 31.03 -7.73 1.09
N LEU A 394 30.44 -6.54 0.96
CA LEU A 394 30.97 -5.31 1.60
C LEU A 394 31.01 -5.40 3.13
N LYS A 395 30.06 -6.12 3.74
CA LYS A 395 30.06 -6.36 5.19
C LYS A 395 31.27 -7.17 5.67
N ASN A 396 31.99 -7.86 4.77
CA ASN A 396 33.23 -8.53 5.12
C ASN A 396 34.38 -7.52 5.27
N PRO A 397 34.95 -7.34 6.48
CA PRO A 397 36.02 -6.37 6.69
C PRO A 397 37.29 -6.62 5.86
N GLN A 398 37.48 -7.85 5.35
CA GLN A 398 38.62 -8.23 4.52
C GLN A 398 38.38 -8.03 3.02
N PHE A 399 37.20 -7.55 2.60
CA PHE A 399 36.85 -7.41 1.18
C PHE A 399 37.91 -6.61 0.40
N SER A 400 38.22 -5.39 0.85
CA SER A 400 39.22 -4.54 0.20
C SER A 400 40.60 -5.19 0.11
N LYS A 401 41.03 -5.93 1.14
CA LYS A 401 42.32 -6.65 1.12
C LYS A 401 42.34 -7.83 0.15
N HIS A 402 41.24 -8.57 0.04
CA HIS A 402 41.13 -9.63 -0.96
C HIS A 402 41.13 -9.04 -2.37
N LEU A 403 40.46 -7.90 -2.58
CA LEU A 403 40.48 -7.21 -3.87
C LEU A 403 41.90 -6.75 -4.24
N GLU A 404 42.64 -6.18 -3.29
CA GLU A 404 44.06 -5.82 -3.48
C GLU A 404 44.90 -7.03 -3.94
N GLN A 405 44.70 -8.19 -3.32
CA GLN A 405 45.39 -9.43 -3.71
C GLN A 405 45.02 -9.86 -5.14
N ILE A 406 43.73 -9.80 -5.49
CA ILE A 406 43.26 -10.16 -6.84
C ILE A 406 43.87 -9.24 -7.90
N LEU A 407 43.91 -7.93 -7.65
CA LEU A 407 44.51 -6.94 -8.54
C LEU A 407 46.03 -7.17 -8.69
N ALA A 408 46.72 -7.48 -7.58
CA ALA A 408 48.15 -7.79 -7.60
C ALA A 408 48.46 -9.09 -8.37
N GLU A 409 47.67 -10.14 -8.20
CA GLU A 409 47.82 -11.43 -8.89
C GLU A 409 47.54 -11.32 -10.39
N SER A 410 46.50 -10.58 -10.75
CA SER A 410 46.11 -10.35 -12.16
C SER A 410 46.96 -9.30 -12.86
N LYS A 411 47.70 -8.46 -12.11
CA LYS A 411 48.46 -7.31 -12.61
C LYS A 411 47.58 -6.31 -13.38
N LEU A 412 46.30 -6.23 -13.04
CA LEU A 412 45.41 -5.20 -13.55
C LEU A 412 45.63 -3.93 -12.73
N ASP A 413 45.81 -2.81 -13.42
CA ASP A 413 45.84 -1.51 -12.75
C ASP A 413 44.42 -1.18 -12.21
N PRO A 414 44.28 -0.86 -10.91
CA PRO A 414 42.99 -0.64 -10.25
C PRO A 414 42.06 0.35 -10.96
N GLN A 415 42.59 1.34 -11.69
CA GLN A 415 41.79 2.34 -12.41
C GLN A 415 40.86 1.76 -13.50
N TRP A 416 41.09 0.50 -13.90
CA TRP A 416 40.28 -0.21 -14.89
C TRP A 416 39.17 -1.06 -14.28
N LEU A 417 39.01 -1.05 -12.96
CA LEU A 417 37.97 -1.77 -12.25
C LEU A 417 37.02 -0.79 -11.55
N THR A 418 35.73 -1.02 -11.71
CA THR A 418 34.65 -0.29 -11.05
C THR A 418 33.84 -1.26 -10.20
N ILE A 419 33.58 -0.89 -8.95
CA ILE A 419 32.71 -1.64 -8.05
C ILE A 419 31.31 -1.03 -8.06
N GLU A 420 30.31 -1.80 -8.45
CA GLU A 420 28.91 -1.39 -8.52
C GLU A 420 28.12 -1.85 -7.31
N LEU A 421 27.32 -0.95 -6.74
CA LEU A 421 26.56 -1.18 -5.52
C LEU A 421 25.18 -0.59 -5.64
N THR A 422 24.16 -1.34 -5.23
CA THR A 422 22.79 -0.82 -5.22
C THR A 422 22.63 0.28 -4.18
N GLU A 423 21.77 1.27 -4.47
CA GLU A 423 21.41 2.34 -3.53
C GLU A 423 20.97 1.81 -2.15
N SER A 424 20.23 0.71 -2.12
CA SER A 424 19.74 0.09 -0.87
C SER A 424 20.89 -0.43 0.01
N SER A 425 22.00 -0.86 -0.59
CA SER A 425 23.17 -1.37 0.14
C SER A 425 23.88 -0.28 0.95
N LEU A 426 23.72 0.99 0.59
CA LEU A 426 24.33 2.13 1.29
C LEU A 426 23.67 2.41 2.65
N VAL A 427 22.36 2.19 2.75
CA VAL A 427 21.54 2.61 3.90
C VAL A 427 21.59 1.61 5.06
N GLU A 428 21.90 0.34 4.79
CA GLU A 428 21.86 -0.71 5.82
C GLU A 428 22.91 -0.53 6.93
N ASN A 429 24.10 0.02 6.64
CA ASN A 429 25.15 0.26 7.65
C ASN A 429 26.17 1.34 7.19
N VAL A 430 25.79 2.60 7.35
CA VAL A 430 26.50 3.76 6.80
C VAL A 430 27.98 3.80 7.21
N ASP A 431 28.32 3.65 8.49
CA ASP A 431 29.69 3.80 8.99
C ASP A 431 30.66 2.73 8.46
N MET A 432 30.21 1.47 8.42
CA MET A 432 31.01 0.37 7.88
C MET A 432 31.20 0.51 6.36
N THR A 433 30.13 0.86 5.64
CA THR A 433 30.18 1.08 4.19
C THR A 433 31.13 2.23 3.84
N LEU A 434 31.10 3.33 4.59
CA LEU A 434 32.04 4.45 4.42
C LEU A 434 33.51 4.02 4.58
N THR A 435 33.80 3.20 5.59
CA THR A 435 35.16 2.71 5.84
C THR A 435 35.66 1.82 4.69
N GLN A 436 34.80 0.94 4.17
CA GLN A 436 35.14 0.13 3.00
C GLN A 436 35.32 0.98 1.74
N PHE A 437 34.47 1.98 1.53
CA PHE A 437 34.59 2.86 0.36
C PHE A 437 35.91 3.62 0.38
N GLN A 438 36.31 4.17 1.53
CA GLN A 438 37.61 4.80 1.67
C GLN A 438 38.75 3.83 1.33
N SER A 439 38.68 2.59 1.82
CA SER A 439 39.68 1.56 1.51
C SER A 439 39.72 1.23 0.02
N LEU A 440 38.58 1.15 -0.66
CA LEU A 440 38.48 0.92 -2.10
C LEU A 440 39.03 2.12 -2.90
N LYS A 441 38.72 3.34 -2.49
CA LYS A 441 39.28 4.55 -3.11
C LYS A 441 40.79 4.66 -2.92
N GLU A 442 41.32 4.27 -1.77
CA GLU A 442 42.76 4.20 -1.52
C GLU A 442 43.47 3.17 -2.42
N LEU A 443 42.78 2.08 -2.78
CA LEU A 443 43.27 1.12 -3.77
C LEU A 443 43.27 1.67 -5.21
N GLY A 444 42.50 2.72 -5.48
CA GLY A 444 42.40 3.34 -6.80
C GLY A 444 41.34 2.71 -7.72
N VAL A 445 40.38 1.96 -7.18
CA VAL A 445 39.19 1.52 -7.93
C VAL A 445 38.11 2.59 -7.92
N ASP A 446 37.29 2.62 -8.96
CA ASP A 446 36.11 3.47 -8.99
C ASP A 446 34.92 2.81 -8.30
N ILE A 447 34.03 3.63 -7.75
CA ILE A 447 32.80 3.17 -7.13
C ILE A 447 31.61 3.75 -7.88
N ALA A 448 30.68 2.88 -8.27
CA ALA A 448 29.46 3.23 -8.96
C ALA A 448 28.24 2.89 -8.10
N ILE A 449 27.26 3.78 -8.07
CA ILE A 449 25.96 3.53 -7.45
C ILE A 449 24.96 3.13 -8.52
N ASP A 450 24.38 1.94 -8.34
CA ASP A 450 23.39 1.35 -9.23
C ASP A 450 21.96 1.52 -8.72
N ASP A 451 21.01 1.38 -9.63
CA ASP A 451 19.56 1.53 -9.40
C ASP A 451 19.15 2.89 -8.78
N PHE A 452 19.91 3.96 -9.03
CA PHE A 452 19.73 5.23 -8.34
C PHE A 452 18.33 5.83 -8.57
N GLY A 453 17.63 6.13 -7.47
CA GLY A 453 16.29 6.75 -7.49
C GLY A 453 15.14 5.76 -7.30
N THR A 454 15.42 4.44 -7.29
CA THR A 454 14.42 3.40 -7.00
C THR A 454 14.31 3.07 -5.51
N GLY A 455 15.31 3.48 -4.71
CA GLY A 455 15.37 3.25 -3.27
C GLY A 455 14.71 4.33 -2.40
N TYR A 456 14.63 4.07 -1.09
CA TYR A 456 14.10 4.99 -0.08
C TYR A 456 15.14 6.00 0.45
N ALA A 457 16.26 6.19 -0.25
CA ALA A 457 17.40 6.83 0.38
C ALA A 457 17.33 8.37 0.26
N SER A 458 17.59 9.04 1.39
CA SER A 458 17.59 10.50 1.50
C SER A 458 18.86 11.07 0.86
N LEU A 459 18.75 12.03 -0.07
CA LEU A 459 19.89 12.72 -0.74
C LEU A 459 21.05 13.14 0.20
N GLY A 460 20.82 13.25 1.50
CA GLY A 460 21.83 13.59 2.50
C GLY A 460 23.04 12.64 2.58
N TYR A 461 22.91 11.35 2.21
CA TYR A 461 24.09 10.46 2.23
C TYR A 461 25.05 10.74 1.06
N LEU A 462 24.57 11.25 -0.08
CA LEU A 462 25.41 11.58 -1.23
C LEU A 462 26.50 12.60 -0.89
N GLN A 463 26.29 13.40 0.16
CA GLN A 463 27.29 14.36 0.66
C GLN A 463 28.50 13.69 1.34
N HIS A 464 28.37 12.42 1.74
CA HIS A 464 29.33 11.74 2.62
C HIS A 464 30.03 10.55 1.95
N PHE A 465 29.46 9.97 0.91
CA PHE A 465 30.02 8.79 0.23
C PHE A 465 30.91 9.19 -0.95
N PRO A 466 32.16 8.68 -1.03
CA PRO A 466 33.07 8.96 -2.13
C PRO A 466 32.82 7.98 -3.29
N PHE A 467 31.76 8.20 -4.07
CA PHE A 467 31.53 7.45 -5.32
C PHE A 467 31.82 8.33 -6.54
N ASP A 468 32.08 7.69 -7.68
CA ASP A 468 32.58 8.33 -8.90
C ASP A 468 31.54 8.34 -10.01
N ILE A 469 30.67 7.33 -10.02
CA ILE A 469 29.73 7.05 -11.10
C ILE A 469 28.32 6.87 -10.53
N LEU A 470 27.34 7.47 -11.19
CA LEU A 470 25.92 7.29 -10.93
C LEU A 470 25.27 6.62 -12.13
N LYS A 471 24.65 5.46 -11.92
CA LYS A 471 23.92 4.72 -12.95
C LYS A 471 22.43 5.03 -12.82
N ILE A 472 21.83 5.51 -13.92
CA ILE A 472 20.40 5.83 -13.99
C ILE A 472 19.67 4.57 -14.43
N ASP A 473 18.82 4.04 -13.54
CA ASP A 473 18.05 2.82 -13.80
C ASP A 473 17.16 2.93 -15.04
N ARG A 474 16.96 1.77 -15.69
CA ARG A 474 16.07 1.61 -16.85
C ARG A 474 14.69 2.20 -16.62
N CYS A 475 14.11 2.10 -15.41
CA CYS A 475 12.75 2.57 -15.14
C CYS A 475 12.58 4.08 -15.37
N PHE A 476 13.67 4.86 -15.27
CA PHE A 476 13.71 6.30 -15.53
C PHE A 476 14.05 6.63 -16.99
N VAL A 477 14.74 5.75 -17.69
CA VAL A 477 15.13 5.90 -19.11
C VAL A 477 14.01 5.44 -20.05
N GLU A 478 13.30 4.38 -19.70
CA GLU A 478 12.28 3.78 -20.54
C GLU A 478 11.16 4.78 -20.86
N ASN A 479 10.91 4.96 -22.16
CA ASN A 479 9.89 5.87 -22.69
C ASN A 479 10.02 7.33 -22.23
N ILE A 480 11.24 7.78 -21.88
CA ILE A 480 11.49 9.12 -21.32
C ILE A 480 11.01 10.28 -22.23
N HIS A 481 11.00 10.08 -23.55
CA HIS A 481 10.55 11.04 -24.55
C HIS A 481 9.03 11.32 -24.51
N ILE A 482 8.23 10.42 -23.92
CA ILE A 482 6.75 10.55 -23.81
C ILE A 482 6.25 10.57 -22.37
N ASN A 483 7.13 10.33 -21.39
CA ASN A 483 6.80 10.39 -19.97
C ASN A 483 7.39 11.67 -19.33
N PRO A 484 6.61 12.75 -19.17
CA PRO A 484 7.12 14.01 -18.64
C PRO A 484 7.61 13.92 -17.19
N LYS A 485 7.13 12.94 -16.41
CA LYS A 485 7.63 12.73 -15.03
C LYS A 485 9.03 12.14 -15.04
N ASN A 486 9.25 11.07 -15.80
CA ASN A 486 10.59 10.48 -15.97
C ASN A 486 11.55 11.52 -16.54
N ALA A 487 11.13 12.26 -17.58
CA ALA A 487 11.92 13.34 -18.15
C ALA A 487 12.40 14.36 -17.10
N ALA A 488 11.50 14.83 -16.22
CA ALA A 488 11.84 15.77 -15.17
C ALA A 488 12.79 15.19 -14.11
N ILE A 489 12.52 13.96 -13.65
CA ILE A 489 13.34 13.28 -12.63
C ILE A 489 14.74 13.00 -13.17
N THR A 490 14.87 12.38 -14.34
CA THR A 490 16.15 12.06 -14.97
C THR A 490 16.96 13.32 -15.25
N SER A 491 16.32 14.42 -15.71
CA SER A 491 17.01 15.70 -15.91
C SER A 491 17.62 16.24 -14.61
N ALA A 492 16.88 16.13 -13.49
CA ALA A 492 17.36 16.57 -12.19
C ALA A 492 18.52 15.69 -11.69
N ILE A 493 18.46 14.38 -11.92
CA ILE A 493 19.54 13.44 -11.56
C ILE A 493 20.81 13.78 -12.33
N ILE A 494 20.73 13.97 -13.65
CA ILE A 494 21.90 14.30 -14.48
C ILE A 494 22.51 15.63 -14.04
N GLN A 495 21.67 16.66 -13.86
CA GLN A 495 22.14 17.97 -13.40
C GLN A 495 22.82 17.90 -12.02
N MET A 496 22.24 17.13 -11.09
CA MET A 496 22.83 16.93 -9.77
C MET A 496 24.20 16.24 -9.88
N ALA A 497 24.29 15.18 -10.68
CA ALA A 497 25.54 14.46 -10.91
C ALA A 497 26.63 15.38 -11.48
N GLU A 498 26.30 16.21 -12.48
CA GLU A 498 27.22 17.23 -13.00
C GLU A 498 27.71 18.19 -11.92
N GLN A 499 26.82 18.73 -11.09
CA GLN A 499 27.20 19.68 -10.02
C GLN A 499 28.08 19.05 -8.94
N LEU A 500 27.97 17.73 -8.75
CA LEU A 500 28.77 16.96 -7.80
C LEU A 500 30.02 16.32 -8.45
N ASN A 501 30.23 16.54 -9.75
CA ASN A 501 31.31 15.96 -10.57
C ASN A 501 31.29 14.42 -10.63
N PHE A 502 30.10 13.82 -10.62
CA PHE A 502 29.93 12.39 -10.87
C PHE A 502 29.79 12.12 -12.37
N SER A 503 30.38 11.03 -12.84
CA SER A 503 30.10 10.50 -14.18
C SER A 503 28.72 9.85 -14.18
N VAL A 504 27.97 9.96 -15.28
CA VAL A 504 26.63 9.39 -15.40
C VAL A 504 26.62 8.31 -16.47
N VAL A 505 26.08 7.14 -16.11
CA VAL A 505 25.78 6.06 -17.05
C VAL A 505 24.26 5.92 -17.14
N ALA A 506 23.69 6.04 -18.33
CA ALA A 506 22.27 5.76 -18.55
C ALA A 506 22.06 4.31 -18.97
N GLU A 507 21.24 3.58 -18.20
CA GLU A 507 20.98 2.16 -18.43
C GLU A 507 19.67 1.90 -19.16
N GLY A 508 19.59 0.74 -19.81
CA GLY A 508 18.36 0.30 -20.46
C GLY A 508 17.93 1.16 -21.65
N VAL A 509 18.87 1.82 -22.33
CA VAL A 509 18.59 2.58 -23.55
C VAL A 509 18.21 1.61 -24.67
N GLU A 510 16.97 1.67 -25.14
CA GLU A 510 16.44 0.77 -26.16
C GLU A 510 16.06 1.50 -27.45
N ARG A 511 15.89 2.83 -27.41
CA ARG A 511 15.46 3.63 -28.56
C ARG A 511 16.35 4.85 -28.84
N GLN A 512 16.34 5.28 -30.10
CA GLN A 512 17.08 6.47 -30.55
C GLN A 512 16.59 7.74 -29.82
N GLU A 513 15.28 7.87 -29.58
CA GLU A 513 14.69 9.02 -28.90
C GLU A 513 15.11 9.11 -27.43
N GLU A 514 15.35 7.97 -26.78
CA GLU A 514 15.88 7.91 -25.40
C GLU A 514 17.34 8.36 -25.38
N PHE A 515 18.14 7.87 -26.32
CA PHE A 515 19.54 8.28 -26.50
C PHE A 515 19.68 9.79 -26.76
N GLU A 516 18.88 10.34 -27.69
CA GLU A 516 18.89 11.77 -28.02
C GLU A 516 18.50 12.63 -26.82
N PHE A 517 17.42 12.27 -26.11
CA PHE A 517 16.94 13.00 -24.95
C PHE A 517 18.01 13.12 -23.84
N LEU A 518 18.71 12.01 -23.59
CA LEU A 518 19.77 11.92 -22.58
C LEU A 518 21.05 12.64 -23.04
N GLY A 519 21.42 12.51 -24.32
CA GLY A 519 22.57 13.19 -24.91
C GLY A 519 22.44 14.72 -24.89
N ASP A 520 21.24 15.24 -25.13
CA ASP A 520 20.92 16.68 -25.03
C ASP A 520 21.12 17.24 -23.61
N ARG A 521 21.16 16.36 -22.60
CA ARG A 521 21.35 16.69 -21.18
C ARG A 521 22.74 16.35 -20.67
N HIS A 522 23.70 16.17 -21.56
CA HIS A 522 25.10 15.90 -21.23
C HIS A 522 25.36 14.55 -20.55
N CYS A 523 24.47 13.56 -20.71
CA CYS A 523 24.83 12.18 -20.39
C CYS A 523 25.89 11.69 -21.38
N GLU A 524 27.02 11.18 -20.89
CA GLU A 524 28.18 10.84 -21.71
C GLU A 524 28.30 9.35 -22.00
N ILE A 525 27.81 8.49 -21.10
CA ILE A 525 27.98 7.03 -21.18
C ILE A 525 26.60 6.35 -21.21
N PHE A 526 26.44 5.42 -22.14
CA PHE A 526 25.17 4.76 -22.41
C PHE A 526 25.33 3.24 -22.42
N GLN A 527 24.36 2.55 -21.83
CA GLN A 527 24.26 1.10 -21.82
C GLN A 527 22.83 0.68 -22.16
N GLY A 528 22.67 -0.27 -23.08
CA GLY A 528 21.36 -0.79 -23.42
C GLY A 528 21.31 -1.50 -24.76
N TYR A 529 20.18 -2.15 -25.04
CA TYR A 529 20.00 -2.99 -26.23
C TYR A 529 19.93 -2.20 -27.53
N PHE A 530 19.74 -0.87 -27.45
CA PHE A 530 19.92 0.01 -28.60
C PHE A 530 21.32 -0.12 -29.21
N PHE A 531 22.33 -0.34 -28.35
CA PHE A 531 23.72 -0.52 -28.78
C PHE A 531 24.11 -2.00 -28.87
N SER A 532 24.01 -2.72 -27.75
CA SER A 532 24.38 -4.14 -27.67
C SER A 532 23.76 -4.81 -26.46
N PRO A 533 23.29 -6.07 -26.59
CA PRO A 533 23.03 -6.92 -25.44
C PRO A 533 24.36 -7.35 -24.75
N PRO A 534 24.30 -7.98 -23.57
CA PRO A 534 25.45 -8.62 -22.93
C PRO A 534 26.05 -9.74 -23.78
N LEU A 535 27.35 -9.66 -24.06
CA LEU A 535 28.08 -10.54 -24.97
C LEU A 535 28.96 -11.54 -24.21
N SER A 536 29.27 -12.69 -24.83
CA SER A 536 30.33 -13.57 -24.34
C SER A 536 31.70 -12.87 -24.40
N ALA A 537 32.72 -13.40 -23.72
CA ALA A 537 34.07 -12.82 -23.83
C ALA A 537 34.56 -12.82 -25.28
N GLU A 538 34.31 -13.91 -26.01
CA GLU A 538 34.72 -14.09 -27.41
C GLU A 538 34.00 -13.14 -28.36
N ASP A 539 32.70 -12.90 -28.15
CA ASP A 539 31.94 -11.96 -28.97
C ASP A 539 32.31 -10.52 -28.61
N PHE A 540 32.46 -10.21 -27.32
CA PHE A 540 32.84 -8.87 -26.84
C PHE A 540 34.20 -8.43 -27.40
N GLU A 541 35.15 -9.35 -27.48
CA GLU A 541 36.49 -9.08 -28.03
C GLU A 541 36.44 -8.55 -29.47
N GLN A 542 35.47 -8.98 -30.29
CA GLN A 542 35.32 -8.51 -31.67
C GLN A 542 34.94 -7.03 -31.77
N HIS A 543 34.43 -6.45 -30.69
CA HIS A 543 34.07 -5.03 -30.61
C HIS A 543 35.18 -4.17 -30.00
N LEU A 544 36.25 -4.77 -29.47
CA LEU A 544 37.38 -4.04 -28.91
C LEU A 544 38.26 -3.44 -30.01
N ILE A 545 38.84 -2.29 -29.71
CA ILE A 545 39.73 -1.56 -30.63
C ILE A 545 41.17 -1.73 -30.14
N PHE A 546 42.12 -1.91 -31.07
CA PHE A 546 43.54 -1.95 -30.75
C PHE A 546 44.05 -0.59 -30.26
N LYS A 547 45.04 -0.59 -29.37
CA LYS A 547 45.77 0.63 -28.98
C LYS A 547 46.33 1.29 -30.23
N SER A 548 46.08 2.58 -30.40
CA SER A 548 46.80 3.38 -31.38
C SER A 548 48.28 3.42 -30.98
N GLU A 549 49.18 3.11 -31.92
CA GLU A 549 50.62 3.38 -31.75
C GLU A 549 50.80 4.90 -31.65
N GLU A 550 51.19 5.41 -30.48
CA GLU A 550 51.67 6.79 -30.29
C GLU A 550 53.15 6.92 -30.67
#